data_AF-F5RQT6-F1
#
_entry.id   AF-F5RQT6-F1
#
_cell.length_a   1.000
_cell.length_b   1.000
_cell.length_c   1.000
_cell.angle_alpha   90.00
_cell.angle_beta   90.00
_cell.angle_gamma   90.00
#
_symmetry.space_group_name_H-M   'P 1'
#
loop_
_entity.id
_entity.type
_entity.pdbx_description
1 polymer ?
#
loop_
_entity_poly.entity_id
_entity_poly.type
_entity_poly.pdbx_seq_one_letter_code
_entity_poly.pdbx_strand_id
1 'polypeptide(L)'
;MNMEKRSLFYWAHMYLHFDALRIGAEYGTLKPAIAINIVRFCFLPQEDPHSRYVIFNPETGHQLSDDMELHFLEIPKYRKKTVAKMNRIERWLAYFADTLSEHEKEEMKMAAPAVSEAIQATETFLMDEAAYQNYLARESAIWDYNTDVRENRRRAREEGHAEGLIEGRAEGRAEGRAEGRAEGHAKGLIEGEHHAALRIARMMLAAHKNVAEIEQLCGLSRDEILALQKNNPSM
;
A
#
# COMPACT_ATOMS: atom_id res chain seq x y z
N MET A 1 -2.12 -5.29 7.14
CA MET A 1 -2.44 -4.99 8.56
C MET A 1 -1.37 -5.69 9.39
N ASN A 2 -0.65 -4.98 10.26
CA ASN A 2 0.53 -5.53 10.96
C ASN A 2 0.13 -6.25 12.27
N MET A 3 -0.63 -7.34 12.17
CA MET A 3 -1.13 -8.02 13.37
C MET A 3 0.01 -8.68 14.14
N GLU A 4 0.98 -9.32 13.49
CA GLU A 4 2.06 -10.01 14.21
C GLU A 4 2.85 -9.04 15.09
N LYS A 5 3.25 -7.89 14.54
CA LYS A 5 4.01 -6.88 15.28
C LYS A 5 3.23 -6.30 16.46
N ARG A 6 1.91 -6.10 16.30
CA ARG A 6 1.04 -5.58 17.38
C ARG A 6 0.92 -6.61 18.49
N SER A 7 0.65 -7.86 18.15
CA SER A 7 0.53 -8.95 19.12
C SER A 7 1.84 -9.17 19.88
N LEU A 8 2.99 -9.15 19.20
CA LEU A 8 4.30 -9.24 19.84
C LEU A 8 4.59 -8.05 20.75
N PHE A 9 4.24 -6.83 20.33
CA PHE A 9 4.39 -5.63 21.16
C PHE A 9 3.61 -5.79 22.47
N TYR A 10 2.32 -6.11 22.40
CA TYR A 10 1.51 -6.28 23.61
C TYR A 10 1.98 -7.43 24.48
N TRP A 11 2.37 -8.55 23.87
CA TRP A 11 2.88 -9.72 24.58
C TRP A 11 4.15 -9.42 25.39
N ALA A 12 5.13 -8.75 24.79
CA ALA A 12 6.33 -8.29 25.51
C ALA A 12 5.98 -7.28 26.61
N HIS A 13 5.01 -6.40 26.35
CA HIS A 13 4.56 -5.38 27.29
C HIS A 13 3.84 -5.97 28.52
N MET A 14 3.33 -7.20 28.46
CA MET A 14 2.61 -7.82 29.58
C MET A 14 3.48 -7.95 30.83
N TYR A 15 4.76 -8.29 30.64
CA TYR A 15 5.73 -8.39 31.74
C TYR A 15 6.05 -7.06 32.42
N LEU A 16 5.75 -5.94 31.76
CA LEU A 16 6.00 -4.59 32.30
C LEU A 16 4.77 -4.00 33.00
N HIS A 17 3.55 -4.38 32.63
CA HIS A 17 2.34 -3.65 33.03
C HIS A 17 1.33 -4.42 33.88
N PHE A 18 1.27 -5.76 33.80
CA PHE A 18 0.24 -6.54 34.51
C PHE A 18 0.77 -7.12 35.83
N ASP A 19 1.24 -6.23 36.72
CA ASP A 19 1.64 -6.59 38.10
C ASP A 19 2.71 -7.69 38.19
N ALA A 20 3.47 -7.92 37.12
CA ALA A 20 4.36 -9.07 37.00
C ALA A 20 5.65 -8.92 37.82
N LEU A 21 6.16 -7.69 37.99
CA LEU A 21 7.33 -7.38 38.83
C LEU A 21 7.16 -5.98 39.44
N ARG A 22 6.99 -5.92 40.76
CA ARG A 22 7.19 -4.69 41.51
C ARG A 22 8.68 -4.37 41.57
N ILE A 23 9.03 -3.09 41.68
CA ILE A 23 10.43 -2.66 41.87
C ILE A 23 11.03 -3.40 43.07
N GLY A 24 12.09 -4.17 42.85
CA GLY A 24 12.76 -5.00 43.87
C GLY A 24 12.24 -6.44 44.01
N ALA A 25 11.26 -6.88 43.22
CA ALA A 25 10.81 -8.28 43.19
C ALA A 25 11.77 -9.19 42.39
N GLU A 26 11.78 -10.47 42.72
CA GLU A 26 12.65 -11.48 42.09
C GLU A 26 12.04 -12.01 40.78
N TYR A 27 12.89 -12.30 39.79
CA TYR A 27 12.42 -12.83 38.50
C TYR A 27 11.73 -14.21 38.60
N GLY A 28 11.98 -14.97 39.66
CA GLY A 28 11.31 -16.26 39.90
C GLY A 28 9.82 -16.15 40.22
N THR A 29 9.31 -14.96 40.56
CA THR A 29 7.87 -14.73 40.82
C THR A 29 7.10 -14.27 39.59
N LEU A 30 7.76 -14.25 38.42
CA LEU A 30 7.13 -13.85 37.17
C LEU A 30 5.94 -14.76 36.85
N LYS A 31 4.81 -14.14 36.53
CA LYS A 31 3.62 -14.85 36.07
C LYS A 31 3.73 -15.14 34.57
N PRO A 32 3.14 -16.25 34.08
CA PRO A 32 3.01 -16.52 32.66
C PRO A 32 2.34 -15.36 31.89
N ALA A 33 2.93 -14.97 30.76
CA ALA A 33 2.40 -14.02 29.79
C ALA A 33 1.71 -14.78 28.65
N ILE A 34 0.41 -15.02 28.80
CA ILE A 34 -0.44 -15.68 27.80
C ILE A 34 -1.24 -14.61 27.05
N ALA A 35 -0.89 -14.37 25.79
CA ALA A 35 -1.60 -13.42 24.94
C ALA A 35 -2.61 -14.13 24.04
N ILE A 36 -3.90 -13.80 24.17
CA ILE A 36 -4.98 -14.38 23.36
C ILE A 36 -5.52 -13.31 22.41
N ASN A 37 -5.33 -13.52 21.11
CA ASN A 37 -5.78 -12.62 20.05
C ASN A 37 -7.02 -13.23 19.38
N ILE A 38 -8.16 -12.55 19.49
CA ILE A 38 -9.43 -12.97 18.87
C ILE A 38 -9.65 -12.08 17.64
N VAL A 39 -9.76 -12.69 16.45
CA VAL A 39 -9.80 -11.96 15.19
C VAL A 39 -10.93 -12.43 14.27
N ARG A 40 -11.55 -11.48 13.56
CA ARG A 40 -12.64 -11.73 12.59
C ARG A 40 -12.15 -11.78 11.13
N PHE A 41 -10.86 -12.01 10.91
CA PHE A 41 -10.26 -12.13 9.58
C PHE A 41 -9.19 -13.22 9.58
N CYS A 42 -8.91 -13.80 8.42
CA CYS A 42 -7.83 -14.76 8.25
C CYS A 42 -6.56 -14.04 7.79
N PHE A 43 -5.44 -14.33 8.42
CA PHE A 43 -4.12 -13.86 7.98
C PHE A 43 -3.02 -14.91 8.16
N LEU A 44 -3.24 -15.92 9.03
CA LEU A 44 -2.30 -17.01 9.22
C LEU A 44 -2.47 -18.09 8.14
N PRO A 45 -1.39 -18.81 7.77
CA PRO A 45 -1.45 -19.87 6.76
C PRO A 45 -2.11 -21.16 7.24
N GLN A 46 -2.23 -21.40 8.55
CA GLN A 46 -2.79 -22.62 9.11
C GLN A 46 -4.31 -22.70 8.87
N GLU A 47 -4.86 -23.87 8.57
CA GLU A 47 -6.32 -24.04 8.40
C GLU A 47 -7.08 -24.09 9.73
N ASP A 48 -6.40 -24.47 10.81
CA ASP A 48 -7.04 -24.58 12.13
C ASP A 48 -7.43 -23.18 12.66
N PRO A 49 -8.65 -23.01 13.21
CA PRO A 49 -9.09 -21.74 13.77
C PRO A 49 -8.32 -21.31 15.02
N HIS A 50 -7.58 -22.20 15.67
CA HIS A 50 -6.72 -21.89 16.80
C HIS A 50 -5.25 -22.20 16.48
N SER A 51 -4.44 -21.14 16.40
CA SER A 51 -2.99 -21.27 16.31
C SER A 51 -2.33 -20.89 17.64
N ARG A 52 -1.41 -21.73 18.14
CA ARG A 52 -0.59 -21.49 19.33
C ARG A 52 0.88 -21.35 18.93
N TYR A 53 1.52 -20.28 19.38
CA TYR A 53 2.94 -20.02 19.19
C TYR A 53 3.63 -19.95 20.55
N VAL A 54 4.80 -20.57 20.64
CA VAL A 54 5.66 -20.64 21.85
C VAL A 54 7.11 -20.37 21.47
N ILE A 55 7.95 -20.09 22.47
CA ILE A 55 9.39 -19.90 22.28
C ILE A 55 10.08 -21.26 22.39
N PHE A 56 10.73 -21.71 21.32
CA PHE A 56 11.45 -22.97 21.28
C PHE A 56 12.75 -22.84 20.50
N ASN A 57 13.69 -23.74 20.76
CA ASN A 57 14.93 -23.88 20.00
C ASN A 57 14.62 -24.59 18.66
N PRO A 58 14.84 -23.93 17.50
CA PRO A 58 14.49 -24.51 16.20
C PRO A 58 15.22 -25.81 15.84
N GLU A 59 16.46 -25.98 16.29
CA GLU A 59 17.30 -27.13 15.94
C GLU A 59 16.96 -28.37 16.77
N THR A 60 16.61 -28.18 18.05
CA THR A 60 16.36 -29.28 18.99
C THR A 60 14.88 -29.52 19.26
N GLY A 61 14.01 -28.57 18.91
CA GLY A 61 12.60 -28.57 19.28
C GLY A 61 12.34 -28.30 20.77
N HIS A 62 13.38 -28.02 21.57
CA HIS A 62 13.22 -27.79 23.01
C HIS A 62 12.53 -26.45 23.29
N GLN A 63 11.37 -26.51 23.94
CA GLN A 63 10.65 -25.31 24.39
C GLN A 63 11.40 -24.65 25.56
N LEU A 64 11.63 -23.33 25.48
CA LEU A 64 12.43 -22.61 26.46
C LEU A 64 11.71 -22.48 27.81
N SER A 65 10.41 -22.17 27.78
CA SER A 65 9.54 -22.02 28.95
C SER A 65 8.07 -22.19 28.54
N ASP A 66 7.22 -22.54 29.49
CA ASP A 66 5.75 -22.57 29.38
C ASP A 66 5.10 -21.22 29.72
N ASP A 67 5.90 -20.22 30.13
CA ASP A 67 5.39 -18.93 30.59
C ASP A 67 4.95 -18.01 29.44
N MET A 68 5.43 -18.26 28.23
CA MET A 68 5.27 -17.35 27.10
C MET A 68 4.50 -18.04 25.97
N GLU A 69 3.20 -17.72 25.87
CA GLU A 69 2.31 -18.28 24.85
C GLU A 69 1.55 -17.19 24.10
N LEU A 70 1.44 -17.34 22.78
CA LEU A 70 0.69 -16.47 21.90
C LEU A 70 -0.36 -17.28 21.14
N HIS A 71 -1.63 -16.98 21.38
CA HIS A 71 -2.77 -17.64 20.77
C HIS A 71 -3.44 -16.72 19.76
N PHE A 72 -3.80 -17.27 18.60
CA PHE A 72 -4.67 -16.64 17.62
C PHE A 72 -5.91 -17.49 17.41
N LEU A 73 -7.07 -16.86 17.62
CA LEU A 73 -8.39 -17.42 17.37
C LEU A 73 -8.99 -16.72 16.15
N GLU A 74 -8.87 -17.35 14.98
CA GLU A 74 -9.38 -16.85 13.70
C GLU A 74 -10.81 -17.35 13.47
N ILE A 75 -11.78 -16.52 13.89
CA ILE A 75 -13.21 -16.84 13.85
C ILE A 75 -13.68 -17.32 12.46
N PRO A 76 -13.27 -16.74 11.31
CA PRO A 76 -13.77 -17.19 10.01
C PRO A 76 -13.34 -18.62 9.60
N LYS A 77 -12.29 -19.16 10.23
CA LYS A 77 -11.85 -20.55 10.00
C LYS A 77 -12.68 -21.56 10.79
N TYR A 78 -13.41 -21.10 11.81
CA TYR A 78 -14.25 -21.98 12.61
C TYR A 78 -15.33 -22.63 11.73
N ARG A 79 -15.59 -23.91 11.98
CA ARG A 79 -16.65 -24.69 11.34
C ARG A 79 -17.57 -25.20 12.43
N LYS A 80 -18.86 -24.89 12.29
CA LYS A 80 -19.87 -25.25 13.30
C LYS A 80 -19.86 -26.76 13.56
N LYS A 81 -19.70 -27.12 14.83
CA LYS A 81 -19.85 -28.48 15.36
C LYS A 81 -21.07 -28.53 16.27
N THR A 82 -21.48 -29.73 16.68
CA THR A 82 -22.48 -29.88 17.75
C THR A 82 -21.82 -29.62 19.09
N VAL A 83 -22.53 -29.00 20.04
CA VAL A 83 -21.98 -28.58 21.35
C VAL A 83 -21.28 -29.73 22.08
N ALA A 84 -21.87 -30.92 22.05
CA ALA A 84 -21.29 -32.12 22.65
C ALA A 84 -19.91 -32.54 22.10
N LYS A 85 -19.59 -32.17 20.85
CA LYS A 85 -18.32 -32.51 20.18
C LYS A 85 -17.27 -31.39 20.29
N MET A 86 -17.64 -30.23 20.83
CA MET A 86 -16.75 -29.08 20.92
C MET A 86 -15.78 -29.20 22.09
N ASN A 87 -14.50 -28.96 21.83
CA ASN A 87 -13.51 -28.72 22.87
C ASN A 87 -13.69 -27.32 23.51
N ARG A 88 -12.92 -27.02 24.56
CA ARG A 88 -13.02 -25.74 25.30
C ARG A 88 -12.86 -24.50 24.41
N ILE A 89 -11.93 -24.54 23.44
CA ILE A 89 -11.64 -23.40 22.55
C ILE A 89 -12.72 -23.29 21.47
N GLU A 90 -13.19 -24.41 20.94
CA GLU A 90 -14.27 -24.44 19.97
C GLU A 90 -15.58 -23.90 20.54
N ARG A 91 -15.84 -24.09 21.83
CA ARG A 91 -16.99 -23.47 22.51
C ARG A 91 -16.91 -21.94 22.52
N TRP A 92 -15.73 -21.40 22.83
CA TRP A 92 -15.47 -19.95 22.72
C TRP A 92 -15.57 -19.46 21.28
N LEU A 93 -14.99 -20.19 20.32
CA LEU A 93 -15.10 -19.86 18.89
C LEU A 93 -16.56 -19.87 18.41
N ALA A 94 -17.36 -20.83 18.84
CA ALA A 94 -18.78 -20.91 18.49
C ALA A 94 -19.58 -19.72 19.03
N TYR A 95 -19.27 -19.31 20.28
CA TYR A 95 -19.83 -18.13 20.90
C TYR A 95 -19.42 -16.85 20.15
N PHE A 96 -18.14 -16.63 19.89
CA PHE A 96 -17.67 -15.43 19.17
C PHE A 96 -18.09 -15.39 17.69
N ALA A 97 -18.31 -16.55 17.07
CA ALA A 97 -18.84 -16.66 15.72
C ALA A 97 -20.35 -16.37 15.65
N ASP A 98 -21.04 -16.30 16.78
CA ASP A 98 -22.50 -16.11 16.89
C ASP A 98 -23.29 -17.12 16.02
N THR A 99 -22.87 -18.38 16.06
CA THR A 99 -23.45 -19.46 15.24
C THR A 99 -24.37 -20.40 16.03
N LEU A 100 -24.51 -20.16 17.35
CA LEU A 100 -25.30 -20.97 18.26
C LEU A 100 -26.76 -20.52 18.21
N SER A 101 -27.67 -21.48 17.99
CA SER A 101 -29.10 -21.27 18.22
C SER A 101 -29.41 -21.12 19.70
N GLU A 102 -30.60 -20.63 20.06
CA GLU A 102 -31.01 -20.49 21.47
C GLU A 102 -30.94 -21.83 22.23
N HIS A 103 -31.33 -22.94 21.58
CA HIS A 103 -31.20 -24.27 22.19
C HIS A 103 -29.73 -24.64 22.45
N GLU A 104 -28.85 -24.40 21.48
CA GLU A 104 -27.42 -24.67 21.62
C GLU A 104 -26.75 -23.72 22.64
N LYS A 105 -27.26 -22.50 22.83
CA LYS A 105 -26.82 -21.59 23.88
C LYS A 105 -27.15 -22.15 25.26
N GLU A 106 -28.36 -22.68 25.46
CA GLU A 106 -28.73 -23.34 26.71
C GLU A 106 -27.89 -24.60 26.98
N GLU A 107 -27.65 -25.43 25.97
CA GLU A 107 -26.70 -26.55 26.08
C GLU A 107 -25.29 -26.05 26.46
N MET A 108 -24.84 -24.95 25.88
CA MET A 108 -23.54 -24.35 26.16
C MET A 108 -23.44 -23.83 27.60
N LYS A 109 -24.49 -23.19 28.12
CA LYS A 109 -24.57 -22.71 29.51
C LYS A 109 -24.36 -23.86 30.49
N MET A 110 -24.95 -25.03 30.20
CA MET A 110 -24.78 -26.24 31.02
C MET A 110 -23.41 -26.89 30.86
N ALA A 111 -22.86 -26.90 29.64
CA ALA A 111 -21.61 -27.61 29.33
C ALA A 111 -20.33 -26.82 29.66
N ALA A 112 -20.39 -25.48 29.73
CA ALA A 112 -19.22 -24.62 29.88
C ALA A 112 -19.50 -23.39 30.78
N PRO A 113 -19.21 -23.48 32.09
CA PRO A 113 -19.50 -22.40 33.05
C PRO A 113 -18.92 -21.03 32.66
N ALA A 114 -17.68 -20.99 32.17
CA ALA A 114 -17.04 -19.74 31.75
C ALA A 114 -17.71 -19.10 30.52
N VAL A 115 -18.23 -19.91 29.59
CA VAL A 115 -18.97 -19.40 28.43
C VAL A 115 -20.38 -18.99 28.86
N SER A 116 -20.99 -19.70 29.82
CA SER A 116 -22.26 -19.31 30.43
C SER A 116 -22.22 -17.91 31.01
N GLU A 117 -21.16 -17.59 31.76
CA GLU A 117 -20.95 -16.25 32.32
C GLU A 117 -20.88 -15.18 31.24
N ALA A 118 -20.16 -15.45 30.14
CA ALA A 118 -20.08 -14.52 29.01
C ALA A 118 -21.45 -14.33 28.32
N ILE A 119 -22.24 -15.40 28.15
CA ILE A 119 -23.59 -15.32 27.58
C ILE A 119 -24.49 -14.47 28.48
N GLN A 120 -24.51 -14.73 29.80
CA GLN A 120 -25.31 -13.97 30.76
C GLN A 120 -24.90 -12.50 30.84
N ALA A 121 -23.59 -12.22 30.82
CA ALA A 121 -23.09 -10.86 30.78
C ALA A 121 -23.54 -10.12 29.50
N THR A 122 -23.59 -10.83 28.37
CA THR A 122 -24.11 -10.27 27.11
C THR A 122 -25.61 -9.97 27.20
N GLU A 123 -26.40 -10.92 27.69
CA GLU A 123 -27.84 -10.75 27.91
C GLU A 123 -28.11 -9.55 28.84
N THR A 124 -27.37 -9.45 29.95
CA THR A 124 -27.48 -8.34 30.91
C THR A 124 -27.13 -6.99 30.26
N PHE A 125 -26.04 -6.94 29.50
CA PHE A 125 -25.61 -5.75 28.79
C PHE A 125 -26.65 -5.29 27.75
N LEU A 126 -27.26 -6.22 27.02
CA LEU A 126 -28.30 -5.91 26.03
C LEU A 126 -29.62 -5.44 26.67
N MET A 127 -29.88 -5.80 27.94
CA MET A 127 -31.04 -5.32 28.68
C MET A 127 -30.84 -3.92 29.28
N ASP A 128 -29.60 -3.46 29.43
CA ASP A 128 -29.29 -2.09 29.87
C ASP A 128 -29.32 -1.13 28.68
N GLU A 129 -30.48 -0.48 28.47
CA GLU A 129 -30.70 0.45 27.37
C GLU A 129 -29.65 1.58 27.34
N ALA A 130 -29.27 2.13 28.50
CA ALA A 130 -28.30 3.23 28.53
C ALA A 130 -26.90 2.76 28.13
N ALA A 131 -26.47 1.59 28.63
CA ALA A 131 -25.19 0.99 28.23
C ALA A 131 -25.18 0.62 26.74
N TYR A 132 -26.29 0.06 26.24
CA TYR A 132 -26.43 -0.33 24.84
C TYR A 132 -26.42 0.90 23.89
N GLN A 133 -27.15 1.96 24.21
CA GLN A 133 -27.14 3.21 23.43
C GLN A 133 -25.76 3.87 23.42
N ASN A 134 -25.05 3.88 24.56
CA ASN A 134 -23.67 4.38 24.61
C ASN A 134 -22.72 3.56 23.72
N TYR A 135 -22.91 2.24 23.68
CA TYR A 135 -22.17 1.37 22.78
C TYR A 135 -22.47 1.68 21.30
N LEU A 136 -23.75 1.82 20.93
CA LEU A 136 -24.13 2.19 19.56
C LEU A 136 -23.56 3.55 19.15
N ALA A 137 -23.61 4.55 20.03
CA ALA A 137 -23.04 5.87 19.78
C ALA A 137 -21.52 5.80 19.55
N ARG A 138 -20.81 4.98 20.34
CA ARG A 138 -19.38 4.74 20.17
C ARG A 138 -19.06 4.03 18.85
N GLU A 139 -19.82 3.00 18.49
CA GLU A 139 -19.66 2.29 17.21
C GLU A 139 -19.89 3.23 16.03
N SER A 140 -20.96 4.03 16.05
CA SER A 140 -21.23 5.06 15.03
C SER A 140 -20.06 6.04 14.91
N ALA A 141 -19.53 6.55 16.03
CA ALA A 141 -18.38 7.46 16.00
C ALA A 141 -17.12 6.82 15.39
N ILE A 142 -16.89 5.52 15.62
CA ILE A 142 -15.79 4.77 14.98
C ILE A 142 -16.03 4.64 13.47
N TRP A 143 -17.25 4.38 13.04
CA TRP A 143 -17.63 4.27 11.64
C TRP A 143 -17.48 5.60 10.90
N ASP A 144 -17.95 6.68 11.50
CA ASP A 144 -17.80 8.05 10.97
C ASP A 144 -16.32 8.39 10.81
N TYR A 145 -15.52 8.19 11.87
CA TYR A 145 -14.07 8.42 11.83
C TYR A 145 -13.39 7.59 10.73
N ASN A 146 -13.71 6.30 10.61
CA ASN A 146 -13.12 5.43 9.59
C ASN A 146 -13.53 5.85 8.16
N THR A 147 -14.76 6.30 7.99
CA THR A 147 -15.27 6.80 6.71
C THR A 147 -14.57 8.09 6.33
N ASP A 148 -14.48 9.05 7.25
CA ASP A 148 -13.77 10.31 7.06
C ASP A 148 -12.30 10.09 6.71
N VAL A 149 -11.60 9.21 7.43
CA VAL A 149 -10.19 8.88 7.13
C VAL A 149 -10.05 8.27 5.74
N ARG A 150 -10.97 7.40 5.32
CA ARG A 150 -10.95 6.78 3.98
C ARG A 150 -11.23 7.79 2.88
N GLU A 151 -12.26 8.63 3.06
CA GLU A 151 -12.64 9.67 2.10
C GLU A 151 -11.52 10.71 1.95
N ASN A 152 -10.94 11.17 3.07
CA ASN A 152 -9.79 12.09 3.06
C ASN A 152 -8.58 11.48 2.33
N ARG A 153 -8.28 10.19 2.56
CA ARG A 153 -7.22 9.48 1.82
C ARG A 153 -7.54 9.28 0.34
N ARG A 154 -8.82 9.18 -0.03
CA ARG A 154 -9.23 9.09 -1.44
C ARG A 154 -9.04 10.45 -2.11
N ARG A 155 -9.60 11.51 -1.52
CA ARG A 155 -9.46 12.89 -1.99
C ARG A 155 -8.00 13.31 -2.14
N ALA A 156 -7.17 13.09 -1.13
CA ALA A 156 -5.75 13.42 -1.20
C ALA A 156 -5.01 12.69 -2.35
N ARG A 157 -5.43 11.46 -2.69
CA ARG A 157 -4.88 10.73 -3.85
C ARG A 157 -5.39 11.27 -5.17
N GLU A 158 -6.67 11.61 -5.25
CA GLU A 158 -7.29 12.21 -6.44
C GLU A 158 -6.70 13.59 -6.74
N GLU A 159 -6.58 14.44 -5.72
CA GLU A 159 -5.96 15.77 -5.80
C GLU A 159 -4.49 15.66 -6.21
N GLY A 160 -3.69 14.83 -5.53
CA GLY A 160 -2.29 14.63 -5.89
C GLY A 160 -2.09 14.05 -7.31
N HIS A 161 -3.01 13.19 -7.77
CA HIS A 161 -2.97 12.70 -9.15
C HIS A 161 -3.33 13.79 -10.17
N ALA A 162 -4.34 14.61 -9.87
CA ALA A 162 -4.75 15.71 -10.73
C ALA A 162 -3.65 16.78 -10.84
N GLU A 163 -3.04 17.16 -9.72
CA GLU A 163 -1.91 18.10 -9.67
C GLU A 163 -0.72 17.56 -10.47
N GLY A 164 -0.33 16.30 -10.25
CA GLY A 164 0.76 15.67 -11.00
C GLY A 164 0.50 15.59 -12.51
N LEU A 165 -0.76 15.40 -12.93
CA LEU A 165 -1.12 15.42 -14.35
C LEU A 165 -1.00 16.83 -14.96
N ILE A 166 -1.39 17.86 -14.21
CA ILE A 166 -1.30 19.26 -14.66
C ILE A 166 0.17 19.67 -14.78
N GLU A 167 0.97 19.38 -13.76
CA GLU A 167 2.40 19.68 -13.71
C GLU A 167 3.15 18.95 -14.84
N GLY A 168 2.97 17.63 -14.96
CA GLY A 168 3.62 16.85 -16.03
C GLY A 168 3.21 17.29 -17.43
N ARG A 169 1.96 17.74 -17.65
CA ARG A 169 1.53 18.33 -18.93
C ARG A 169 2.10 19.72 -19.17
N ALA A 170 2.38 20.49 -18.13
CA ALA A 170 2.99 21.82 -18.25
C ALA A 170 4.48 21.67 -18.59
N GLU A 171 5.19 20.81 -17.87
CA GLU A 171 6.60 20.47 -18.10
C GLU A 171 6.80 19.89 -19.50
N GLY A 172 6.07 18.84 -19.87
CA GLY A 172 6.21 18.23 -21.20
C GLY A 172 5.90 19.20 -22.35
N ARG A 173 4.98 20.17 -22.16
CA ARG A 173 4.74 21.25 -23.15
C ARG A 173 5.84 22.31 -23.16
N ALA A 174 6.50 22.56 -22.03
CA ALA A 174 7.62 23.49 -21.95
C ALA A 174 8.85 22.89 -22.65
N GLU A 175 9.17 21.63 -22.33
CA GLU A 175 10.27 20.87 -22.94
C GLU A 175 10.05 20.73 -24.45
N GLY A 176 8.90 20.22 -24.89
CA GLY A 176 8.63 20.06 -26.33
C GLY A 176 8.67 21.38 -27.12
N ARG A 177 8.29 22.51 -26.50
CA ARG A 177 8.45 23.84 -27.12
C ARG A 177 9.89 24.34 -27.12
N ALA A 178 10.71 23.97 -26.13
CA ALA A 178 12.12 24.31 -26.11
C ALA A 178 12.87 23.53 -27.19
N GLU A 179 12.66 22.21 -27.25
CA GLU A 179 13.23 21.32 -28.27
C GLU A 179 12.81 21.74 -29.68
N GLY A 180 11.51 21.92 -29.93
CA GLY A 180 11.02 22.33 -31.25
C GLY A 180 11.55 23.69 -31.71
N ARG A 181 11.77 24.64 -30.79
CA ARG A 181 12.42 25.92 -31.11
C ARG A 181 13.90 25.76 -31.42
N ALA A 182 14.62 24.94 -30.65
CA ALA A 182 16.03 24.67 -30.90
C ALA A 182 16.24 23.98 -32.26
N GLU A 183 15.45 22.95 -32.57
CA GLU A 183 15.48 22.27 -33.86
C GLU A 183 15.11 23.20 -35.02
N GLY A 184 14.04 23.98 -34.86
CA GLY A 184 13.61 24.95 -35.88
C GLY A 184 14.66 26.02 -36.16
N HIS A 185 15.30 26.54 -35.10
CA HIS A 185 16.38 27.51 -35.23
C HIS A 185 17.61 26.90 -35.93
N ALA A 186 18.00 25.67 -35.58
CA ALA A 186 19.12 24.99 -36.21
C ALA A 186 18.87 24.74 -37.71
N LYS A 187 17.68 24.25 -38.08
CA LYS A 187 17.29 24.06 -39.49
C LYS A 187 17.27 25.38 -40.26
N GLY A 188 16.66 26.42 -39.68
CA GLY A 188 16.59 27.74 -40.31
C GLY A 188 17.96 28.39 -40.53
N LEU A 189 18.92 28.17 -39.63
CA LEU A 189 20.29 28.65 -39.81
C LEU A 189 20.98 27.94 -40.99
N ILE A 190 20.88 26.62 -41.06
CA ILE A 190 21.47 25.81 -42.15
C ILE A 190 20.85 26.21 -43.50
N GLU A 191 19.52 26.29 -43.59
CA GLU A 191 18.82 26.72 -44.80
C GLU A 191 19.19 28.15 -45.20
N GLY A 192 19.31 29.06 -44.22
CA GLY A 192 19.73 30.45 -44.45
C GLY A 192 21.16 30.57 -44.99
N GLU A 193 22.11 29.82 -44.41
CA GLU A 193 23.49 29.75 -44.88
C GLU A 193 23.56 29.17 -46.30
N HIS A 194 22.81 28.10 -46.56
CA HIS A 194 22.73 27.49 -47.89
C HIS A 194 22.16 28.45 -48.93
N HIS A 195 21.05 29.14 -48.63
CA HIS A 195 20.48 30.17 -49.51
C HIS A 195 21.45 31.34 -49.75
N ALA A 196 22.21 31.76 -48.72
CA ALA A 196 23.25 32.77 -48.88
C ALA A 196 24.38 32.31 -49.80
N ALA A 197 24.85 31.06 -49.65
CA ALA A 197 25.85 30.45 -50.51
C ALA A 197 25.37 30.37 -51.97
N LEU A 198 24.13 29.95 -52.21
CA LEU A 198 23.52 29.95 -53.56
C LEU A 198 23.48 31.35 -54.18
N ARG A 199 23.15 32.38 -53.39
CA ARG A 199 23.13 33.77 -53.87
C ARG A 199 24.53 34.26 -54.25
N ILE A 200 25.54 33.97 -53.43
CA ILE A 200 26.93 34.31 -53.72
C ILE A 200 27.42 33.56 -54.97
N ALA A 201 27.13 32.26 -55.08
CA ALA A 201 27.48 31.45 -56.25
C ALA A 201 26.87 32.01 -57.55
N ARG A 202 25.62 32.48 -57.52
CA ARG A 202 25.00 33.18 -58.67
C ARG A 202 25.76 34.46 -59.06
N MET A 203 26.21 35.25 -58.08
CA MET A 203 27.01 36.45 -58.34
C MET A 203 28.40 36.12 -58.89
N MET A 204 29.03 35.04 -58.41
CA MET A 204 30.33 34.58 -58.92
C MET A 204 30.22 34.03 -60.35
N LEU A 205 29.14 33.29 -60.65
CA LEU A 205 28.81 32.88 -62.01
C LEU A 205 28.64 34.11 -62.90
N ALA A 206 27.87 35.13 -62.46
CA ALA A 206 27.72 36.44 -63.13
C ALA A 206 29.06 37.13 -63.45
N ALA A 207 30.07 36.95 -62.60
CA ALA A 207 31.42 37.48 -62.76
C ALA A 207 32.37 36.56 -63.55
N HIS A 208 31.85 35.52 -64.23
CA HIS A 208 32.61 34.55 -65.03
C HIS A 208 33.68 33.76 -64.26
N LYS A 209 33.47 33.52 -62.96
CA LYS A 209 34.32 32.61 -62.19
C LYS A 209 34.07 31.16 -62.60
N ASN A 210 35.13 30.35 -62.59
CA ASN A 210 35.03 28.94 -62.98
C ASN A 210 34.37 28.11 -61.87
N VAL A 211 33.77 26.97 -62.25
CA VAL A 211 32.99 26.12 -61.34
C VAL A 211 33.81 25.59 -60.17
N ALA A 212 35.10 25.29 -60.37
CA ALA A 212 35.99 24.78 -59.32
C ALA A 212 36.29 25.84 -58.25
N GLU A 213 36.49 27.10 -58.65
CA GLU A 213 36.66 28.22 -57.72
C GLU A 213 35.39 28.50 -56.90
N ILE A 214 34.20 28.36 -57.51
CA ILE A 214 32.91 28.56 -56.84
C ILE A 214 32.62 27.45 -55.84
N GLU A 215 32.91 26.20 -56.20
CA GLU A 215 32.81 25.03 -55.32
C GLU A 215 33.70 25.20 -54.08
N GLN A 216 34.94 25.64 -54.27
CA GLN A 216 35.88 25.87 -53.17
C GLN A 216 35.49 27.05 -52.26
N LEU A 217 34.94 28.14 -52.82
CA LEU A 217 34.63 29.35 -52.06
C LEU A 217 33.25 29.34 -51.39
N CYS A 218 32.27 28.64 -51.97
CA CYS A 218 30.89 28.66 -51.48
C CYS A 218 30.49 27.37 -50.74
N GLY A 219 31.31 26.31 -50.80
CA GLY A 219 31.03 25.03 -50.15
C GLY A 219 29.79 24.30 -50.70
N LEU A 220 29.36 24.66 -51.91
CA LEU A 220 28.25 24.02 -52.61
C LEU A 220 28.75 22.83 -53.42
N SER A 221 27.91 21.82 -53.62
CA SER A 221 28.26 20.71 -54.50
C SER A 221 28.32 21.15 -55.96
N ARG A 222 29.16 20.48 -56.75
CA ARG A 222 29.26 20.72 -58.19
C ARG A 222 27.92 20.62 -58.91
N ASP A 223 27.06 19.69 -58.51
CA ASP A 223 25.73 19.49 -59.11
C ASP A 223 24.79 20.68 -58.84
N GLU A 224 24.84 21.28 -57.65
CA GLU A 224 24.07 22.47 -57.31
C GLU A 224 24.52 23.69 -58.13
N ILE A 225 25.83 23.85 -58.33
CA ILE A 225 26.39 24.95 -59.13
C ILE A 225 26.02 24.80 -60.61
N LEU A 226 26.08 23.58 -61.15
CA LEU A 226 25.68 23.28 -62.54
C LEU A 226 24.17 23.47 -62.74
N ALA A 227 23.34 23.16 -61.74
CA ALA A 227 21.90 23.43 -61.78
C ALA A 227 21.59 24.94 -61.80
N LEU A 228 22.36 25.76 -61.07
CA LEU A 228 22.25 27.22 -61.12
C LEU A 228 22.59 27.80 -62.50
N GLN A 229 23.57 27.23 -63.21
CA GLN A 229 23.92 27.64 -64.58
C GLN A 229 22.80 27.32 -65.58
N LYS A 230 22.16 26.14 -65.47
CA LYS A 230 21.05 25.74 -66.36
C LYS A 230 19.81 26.62 -66.20
N ASN A 231 19.56 27.17 -65.02
CA ASN A 231 18.38 27.97 -64.70
C ASN A 231 18.55 29.49 -64.92
N ASN A 232 19.67 29.93 -65.52
CA ASN A 232 19.93 31.34 -65.80
C ASN A 232 20.27 31.51 -67.30
N PRO A 233 19.27 31.57 -68.20
CA PRO A 233 19.49 31.53 -69.66
C PRO A 233 19.94 32.89 -70.25
N SER A 234 20.69 33.69 -69.50
CA SER A 234 21.14 35.03 -69.92
C SER A 234 22.62 35.26 -69.59
N MET A 235 23.44 34.26 -69.90
CA MET A 235 24.88 34.40 -70.16
C MET A 235 25.19 33.95 -71.58
#